data_AF-A0A969AGN6-F1
#
_entry.id   AF-A0A969AGN6-F1
#
_cell.length_a   1.000
_cell.length_b   1.000
_cell.length_c   1.000
_cell.angle_alpha   90.00
_cell.angle_beta   90.00
_cell.angle_gamma   90.00
#
_symmetry.space_group_name_H-M   'P 1'
#
loop_
_entity.id
_entity.type
_entity.pdbx_description
1 polymer ?
#
loop_
_entity_poly.entity_id
_entity_poly.type
_entity_poly.pdbx_seq_one_letter_code
_entity_poly.pdbx_strand_id
1 'polypeptide(L)'
;MAVGKYRREIGSVTAHGKSITVMMPKIARKTLGLADGSFSHISVDYHGLVFHGEGITRPVVLPVSMLGTFESDILNNLFLYLANNRQNGILALTTGPLTKSVFFKDGAIVFAGSTDATERIGLVLQRLGYVTEEQVRKVEEHPDPRRFGVRLRDAGYLTHRQLWDGLRVQVCNICGSLVDFPVGMFFFLPNAVPGDSFNHFRIEPTEMLFKGMIEMDEKNRRLGVDVTAMDDRSPMEVLSAMEEDWGD
;
A
#
# COMPACT_ATOMS: atom_id res chain seq x y z
N MET A 1 -0.97 9.34 27.30
CA MET A 1 -2.20 8.50 27.30
C MET A 1 -2.89 8.62 25.94
N ALA A 2 -2.61 7.71 25.00
CA ALA A 2 -3.32 7.60 23.72
C ALA A 2 -3.16 6.19 23.13
N VAL A 3 -3.45 5.16 23.95
CA VAL A 3 -3.47 3.75 23.51
C VAL A 3 -4.91 3.26 23.73
N GLY A 4 -5.80 3.48 22.77
CA GLY A 4 -7.21 3.17 23.04
C GLY A 4 -8.24 3.39 21.94
N LYS A 5 -7.88 3.38 20.64
CA LYS A 5 -8.87 3.56 19.55
C LYS A 5 -8.92 2.49 18.46
N TYR A 6 -8.10 1.44 18.51
CA TYR A 6 -8.08 0.41 17.47
C TYR A 6 -8.35 -1.01 18.01
N ARG A 7 -9.35 -1.15 18.88
CA ARG A 7 -9.83 -2.48 19.31
C ARG A 7 -11.21 -2.76 18.69
N ARG A 8 -11.20 -3.09 17.39
CA ARG A 8 -12.15 -4.06 16.84
C ARG A 8 -11.34 -5.31 16.59
N GLU A 9 -11.81 -6.44 17.09
CA GLU A 9 -11.16 -7.74 16.97
C GLU A 9 -10.72 -7.98 15.52
N ILE A 10 -9.41 -7.94 15.31
CA ILE A 10 -8.78 -8.53 14.14
C ILE A 10 -8.98 -10.03 14.33
N GLY A 11 -9.52 -10.71 13.32
CA GLY A 11 -9.94 -12.11 13.40
C GLY A 11 -8.94 -13.01 14.13
N SER A 12 -9.46 -13.94 14.91
CA SER A 12 -8.65 -14.93 15.63
C SER A 12 -8.12 -16.01 14.68
N VAL A 13 -6.84 -16.32 14.84
CA VAL A 13 -6.17 -17.42 14.14
C VAL A 13 -6.31 -18.68 15.02
N THR A 14 -7.31 -19.52 14.75
CA THR A 14 -7.44 -20.85 15.37
C THR A 14 -7.43 -21.98 14.33
N ALA A 15 -7.07 -23.18 14.79
CA ALA A 15 -6.59 -24.30 13.97
C ALA A 15 -7.65 -25.00 13.08
N HIS A 16 -8.87 -24.48 12.91
CA HIS A 16 -9.99 -25.18 12.27
C HIS A 16 -10.66 -24.36 11.14
N GLY A 17 -9.93 -24.10 10.05
CA GLY A 17 -10.48 -23.44 8.85
C GLY A 17 -10.75 -21.95 9.08
N LYS A 18 -9.79 -21.10 8.69
CA LYS A 18 -9.78 -19.67 9.06
C LYS A 18 -10.53 -18.82 8.06
N SER A 19 -11.29 -17.87 8.58
CA SER A 19 -11.91 -16.79 7.83
C SER A 19 -11.33 -15.44 8.23
N ILE A 20 -10.83 -14.69 7.26
CA ILE A 20 -10.29 -13.35 7.43
C ILE A 20 -11.18 -12.40 6.63
N THR A 21 -11.65 -11.31 7.22
CA THR A 21 -12.30 -10.25 6.45
C THR A 21 -11.24 -9.23 6.05
N VAL A 22 -10.86 -9.21 4.76
CA VAL A 22 -9.94 -8.20 4.21
C VAL A 22 -10.72 -7.23 3.34
N MET A 23 -10.65 -5.94 3.66
CA MET A 23 -11.18 -4.90 2.79
C MET A 23 -10.17 -4.60 1.69
N MET A 24 -10.48 -4.80 0.42
CA MET A 24 -9.54 -4.48 -0.66
C MET A 24 -9.77 -3.08 -1.25
N PRO A 25 -8.71 -2.28 -1.48
CA PRO A 25 -8.81 -1.07 -2.28
C PRO A 25 -9.50 -1.33 -3.62
N LYS A 26 -10.33 -0.38 -4.09
CA LYS A 26 -11.15 -0.54 -5.32
C LYS A 26 -10.31 -0.96 -6.53
N ILE A 27 -9.08 -0.47 -6.63
CA ILE A 27 -8.17 -0.82 -7.73
C ILE A 27 -7.68 -2.27 -7.67
N ALA A 28 -7.39 -2.80 -6.48
CA ALA A 28 -7.00 -4.19 -6.30
C ALA A 28 -8.16 -5.11 -6.71
N ARG A 29 -9.39 -4.81 -6.25
CA ARG A 29 -10.59 -5.54 -6.66
C ARG A 29 -10.77 -5.59 -8.18
N LYS A 30 -10.70 -4.44 -8.83
CA LYS A 30 -10.83 -4.36 -10.30
C LYS A 30 -9.71 -5.13 -11.02
N THR A 31 -8.47 -5.07 -10.54
CA THR A 31 -7.33 -5.79 -11.13
C THR A 31 -7.51 -7.30 -11.04
N LEU A 32 -8.18 -7.77 -9.98
CA LEU A 32 -8.46 -9.19 -9.74
C LEU A 32 -9.77 -9.67 -10.37
N GLY A 33 -10.46 -8.82 -11.14
CA GLY A 33 -11.77 -9.17 -11.72
C GLY A 33 -12.89 -9.37 -10.69
N LEU A 34 -12.70 -8.85 -9.48
CA LEU A 34 -13.68 -8.95 -8.40
C LEU A 34 -14.82 -7.95 -8.64
N ALA A 35 -16.07 -8.42 -8.53
CA ALA A 35 -17.26 -7.59 -8.68
C ALA A 35 -17.29 -6.45 -7.64
N ASP A 36 -17.97 -5.35 -7.99
CA ASP A 36 -18.28 -4.28 -7.04
C ASP A 36 -19.30 -4.83 -6.01
N GLY A 37 -18.82 -5.25 -4.84
CA GLY A 37 -19.64 -5.80 -3.75
C GLY A 37 -18.87 -5.89 -2.41
N SER A 38 -19.57 -6.26 -1.34
CA SER A 38 -18.99 -6.55 -0.02
C SER A 38 -18.51 -8.02 0.03
N PHE A 39 -17.20 -8.20 0.09
CA PHE A 39 -16.62 -9.50 0.44
C PHE A 39 -16.73 -9.66 1.95
N SER A 40 -17.58 -10.58 2.40
CA SER A 40 -17.86 -10.79 3.82
C SER A 40 -16.79 -11.67 4.47
N HIS A 41 -16.14 -12.54 3.69
CA HIS A 41 -15.31 -13.61 4.22
C HIS A 41 -14.25 -14.05 3.21
N ILE A 42 -12.98 -14.14 3.62
CA ILE A 42 -11.89 -14.71 2.83
C ILE A 42 -11.37 -15.93 3.58
N SER A 43 -11.42 -17.09 2.97
CA SER A 43 -10.81 -18.31 3.53
C SER A 43 -9.48 -18.59 2.82
N VAL A 44 -8.51 -19.11 3.58
CA VAL A 44 -7.25 -19.61 3.02
C VAL A 44 -7.41 -21.09 2.77
N ASP A 45 -7.25 -21.53 1.52
CA ASP A 45 -7.11 -22.95 1.19
C ASP A 45 -5.63 -23.29 0.91
N TYR A 46 -5.31 -24.56 0.65
CA TYR A 46 -3.92 -25.01 0.47
C TYR A 46 -3.17 -24.33 -0.70
N HIS A 47 -3.85 -23.63 -1.61
CA HIS A 47 -3.24 -23.04 -2.81
C HIS A 47 -3.72 -21.62 -3.16
N GLY A 48 -4.54 -20.99 -2.34
CA GLY A 48 -5.13 -19.70 -2.68
C GLY A 48 -5.93 -19.02 -1.58
N LEU A 49 -6.31 -17.78 -1.89
CA LEU A 49 -7.33 -17.04 -1.17
C LEU A 49 -8.67 -17.25 -1.86
N VAL A 50 -9.66 -17.70 -1.09
CA VAL A 50 -11.03 -17.90 -1.56
C VAL A 50 -11.89 -16.76 -1.02
N PHE A 51 -12.40 -15.96 -1.94
CA PHE A 51 -13.24 -14.80 -1.62
C PHE A 51 -14.71 -15.19 -1.66
N HIS A 52 -15.40 -14.97 -0.54
CA HIS A 52 -16.85 -15.12 -0.40
C HIS A 52 -17.49 -13.76 -0.17
N GLY A 53 -18.74 -13.60 -0.63
CA GLY A 53 -19.47 -12.34 -0.51
C GLY A 53 -20.96 -12.53 -0.74
N GLU A 54 -21.73 -11.56 -0.27
CA GLU A 54 -23.17 -11.53 -0.48
C GLU A 54 -23.48 -11.31 -1.97
N GLY A 55 -24.25 -12.21 -2.59
CA GLY A 55 -24.53 -12.18 -4.04
C GLY A 55 -23.46 -12.82 -4.94
N ILE A 56 -22.41 -13.43 -4.37
CA ILE A 56 -21.41 -14.19 -5.15
C ILE A 56 -21.84 -15.65 -5.25
N THR A 57 -22.24 -16.10 -6.43
CA THR A 57 -22.72 -17.48 -6.67
C THR A 57 -21.61 -18.53 -6.79
N ARG A 58 -20.37 -18.10 -7.05
CA ARG A 58 -19.17 -18.95 -7.07
C ARG A 58 -18.00 -18.24 -6.41
N PRO A 59 -17.33 -18.85 -5.40
CA PRO A 59 -16.17 -18.23 -4.76
C PRO A 59 -15.06 -17.95 -5.79
N VAL A 60 -14.41 -16.80 -5.65
CA VAL A 60 -13.23 -16.48 -6.48
C VAL A 60 -12.00 -17.03 -5.77
N VAL A 61 -11.28 -17.95 -6.43
CA VAL A 61 -10.03 -18.51 -5.91
C VAL A 61 -8.87 -17.83 -6.61
N LEU A 62 -7.99 -17.18 -5.83
CA LEU A 62 -6.80 -16.53 -6.35
C LEU A 62 -5.56 -17.23 -5.83
N PRO A 63 -4.61 -17.62 -6.70
CA PRO A 63 -3.35 -18.19 -6.25
C PRO A 63 -2.55 -17.12 -5.50
N VAL A 64 -1.99 -17.50 -4.36
CA VAL A 64 -1.00 -16.69 -3.62
C VAL A 64 0.35 -17.38 -3.67
N SER A 65 1.43 -16.62 -3.86
CA SER A 65 2.79 -17.17 -3.76
C SER A 65 3.44 -16.91 -2.40
N MET A 66 2.92 -15.93 -1.64
CA MET A 66 3.37 -15.63 -0.29
C MET A 66 2.17 -15.25 0.58
N LEU A 67 2.17 -15.69 1.84
CA LEU A 67 1.18 -15.37 2.86
C LEU A 67 1.89 -15.38 4.22
N GLY A 68 1.64 -14.37 5.04
CA GLY A 68 2.23 -14.33 6.37
C GLY A 68 1.74 -13.16 7.21
N THR A 69 2.31 -13.08 8.41
CA THR A 69 2.25 -11.88 9.25
C THR A 69 3.53 -11.07 9.05
N PHE A 70 3.46 -9.76 9.28
CA PHE A 70 4.63 -8.90 9.28
C PHE A 70 4.65 -8.04 10.53
N GLU A 71 5.86 -7.70 10.97
CA GLU A 71 6.17 -6.56 11.83
C GLU A 71 6.81 -5.47 10.95
N SER A 72 6.81 -4.21 11.40
CA SER A 72 7.31 -3.06 10.63
C SER A 72 8.69 -3.31 10.01
N ASP A 73 9.59 -3.95 10.77
CA ASP A 73 11.00 -4.11 10.41
C ASP A 73 11.19 -5.14 9.29
N ILE A 74 10.26 -6.10 9.16
CA ILE A 74 10.30 -7.18 8.17
C ILE A 74 9.75 -6.72 6.82
N LEU A 75 8.94 -5.65 6.81
CA LEU A 75 8.30 -5.14 5.60
C LEU A 75 9.33 -4.68 4.56
N ASN A 76 10.45 -4.12 5.02
CA ASN A 76 11.57 -3.72 4.18
C ASN A 76 12.18 -4.90 3.42
N ASN A 77 12.41 -6.01 4.12
CA ASN A 77 12.94 -7.24 3.53
C ASN A 77 11.99 -7.82 2.48
N LEU A 78 10.67 -7.74 2.73
CA LEU A 78 9.68 -8.17 1.76
C LEU A 78 9.72 -7.33 0.48
N PHE A 79 9.84 -6.00 0.61
CA PHE A 79 9.98 -5.10 -0.53
C PHE A 79 11.25 -5.38 -1.33
N LEU A 80 12.39 -5.57 -0.65
CA LEU A 80 13.66 -5.94 -1.28
C LEU A 80 13.58 -7.30 -1.98
N TYR A 81 12.96 -8.30 -1.35
CA TYR A 81 12.75 -9.60 -1.95
C TYR A 81 11.94 -9.49 -3.26
N LEU A 82 10.84 -8.73 -3.24
CA LEU A 82 10.02 -8.51 -4.44
C LEU A 82 10.80 -7.79 -5.55
N ALA A 83 11.63 -6.81 -5.19
CA ALA A 83 12.48 -6.07 -6.12
C ALA A 83 13.54 -6.98 -6.75
N ASN A 84 14.35 -7.65 -5.93
CA ASN A 84 15.50 -8.45 -6.36
C ASN A 84 15.08 -9.64 -7.21
N ASN A 85 13.92 -10.22 -6.93
CA ASN A 85 13.36 -11.32 -7.72
C ASN A 85 12.49 -10.83 -8.90
N ARG A 86 12.50 -9.53 -9.20
CA ARG A 86 11.76 -8.89 -10.32
C ARG A 86 10.28 -9.31 -10.36
N GLN A 87 9.66 -9.40 -9.19
CA GLN A 87 8.31 -9.94 -9.06
C GLN A 87 7.29 -9.04 -9.76
N ASN A 88 6.24 -9.68 -10.28
CA ASN A 88 5.09 -9.05 -10.92
C ASN A 88 3.84 -9.45 -10.13
N GLY A 89 3.04 -8.49 -9.67
CA GLY A 89 1.83 -8.80 -8.91
C GLY A 89 1.40 -7.74 -7.90
N ILE A 90 0.51 -8.13 -6.99
CA ILE A 90 -0.02 -7.28 -5.92
C ILE A 90 0.45 -7.80 -4.59
N LEU A 91 1.19 -6.99 -3.84
CA LEU A 91 1.35 -7.16 -2.41
C LEU A 91 0.18 -6.48 -1.70
N ALA A 92 -0.67 -7.26 -1.04
CA ALA A 92 -1.72 -6.72 -0.19
C ALA A 92 -1.31 -6.83 1.28
N LEU A 93 -1.50 -5.75 2.03
CA LEU A 93 -1.17 -5.67 3.45
C LEU A 93 -2.40 -5.19 4.23
N THR A 94 -2.67 -5.81 5.36
CA THR A 94 -3.83 -5.50 6.22
C THR A 94 -3.38 -5.35 7.66
N THR A 95 -3.87 -4.30 8.31
CA THR A 95 -3.59 -3.98 9.72
C THR A 95 -4.80 -3.26 10.32
N GLY A 96 -5.39 -3.85 11.37
CA GLY A 96 -6.65 -3.35 11.90
C GLY A 96 -7.72 -3.18 10.81
N PRO A 97 -8.34 -1.99 10.66
CA PRO A 97 -9.35 -1.72 9.63
C PRO A 97 -8.75 -1.28 8.28
N LEU A 98 -7.43 -1.11 8.18
CA LEU A 98 -6.76 -0.55 7.02
C LEU A 98 -6.19 -1.65 6.14
N THR A 99 -6.26 -1.43 4.83
CA THR A 99 -5.63 -2.31 3.85
C THR A 99 -5.01 -1.49 2.75
N LYS A 100 -3.80 -1.89 2.39
CA LYS A 100 -3.01 -1.30 1.32
C LYS A 100 -2.66 -2.36 0.29
N SER A 101 -2.54 -1.94 -0.95
CA SER A 101 -2.14 -2.77 -2.07
C SER A 101 -1.01 -2.07 -2.81
N VAL A 102 0.13 -2.73 -2.96
CA VAL A 102 1.30 -2.24 -3.70
C VAL A 102 1.49 -3.11 -4.92
N PHE A 103 1.53 -2.50 -6.09
CA PHE A 103 1.58 -3.17 -7.37
C PHE A 103 3.01 -3.15 -7.91
N PHE A 104 3.54 -4.33 -8.17
CA PHE A 104 4.89 -4.55 -8.66
C PHE A 104 4.86 -4.95 -10.14
N LYS A 105 5.77 -4.36 -10.91
CA LYS A 105 6.07 -4.75 -12.30
C LYS A 105 7.58 -4.77 -12.52
N ASP A 106 8.11 -5.95 -12.82
CA ASP A 106 9.55 -6.21 -12.95
C ASP A 106 10.33 -5.71 -11.72
N GLY A 107 9.80 -5.98 -10.51
CA GLY A 107 10.41 -5.58 -9.24
C GLY A 107 10.20 -4.13 -8.83
N ALA A 108 9.77 -3.24 -9.73
CA ALA A 108 9.49 -1.85 -9.38
C ALA A 108 8.03 -1.65 -8.97
N ILE A 109 7.79 -0.67 -8.10
CA ILE A 109 6.45 -0.23 -7.72
C ILE A 109 5.90 0.66 -8.84
N VAL A 110 4.77 0.27 -9.40
CA VAL A 110 4.08 1.02 -10.46
C VAL A 110 2.79 1.66 -9.98
N PHE A 111 2.22 1.15 -8.88
CA PHE A 111 1.04 1.74 -8.28
C PHE A 111 0.90 1.34 -6.81
N ALA A 112 0.09 2.09 -6.06
CA ALA A 112 -0.38 1.70 -4.75
C ALA A 112 -1.80 2.21 -4.50
N GLY A 113 -2.54 1.49 -3.65
CA GLY A 113 -3.88 1.83 -3.23
C GLY A 113 -4.04 1.62 -1.74
N SER A 114 -4.94 2.38 -1.13
CA SER A 114 -5.21 2.33 0.31
C SER A 114 -6.70 2.50 0.60
N THR A 115 -7.17 1.87 1.68
CA THR A 115 -8.50 2.14 2.25
C THR A 115 -8.50 3.33 3.22
N ASP A 116 -7.33 3.88 3.58
CA ASP A 116 -7.23 5.08 4.40
C ASP A 116 -7.74 6.30 3.62
N ALA A 117 -8.73 6.99 4.20
CA ALA A 117 -9.33 8.18 3.61
C ALA A 117 -8.33 9.34 3.49
N THR A 118 -7.31 9.41 4.35
CA THR A 118 -6.30 10.47 4.36
C THR A 118 -5.30 10.36 3.21
N GLU A 119 -5.25 9.20 2.55
CA GLU A 119 -4.33 8.89 1.45
C GLU A 119 -4.99 8.95 0.07
N ARG A 120 -6.23 9.46 0.00
CA ARG A 120 -6.96 9.60 -1.26
C ARG A 120 -6.30 10.64 -2.17
N ILE A 121 -6.32 10.36 -3.48
CA ILE A 121 -5.71 11.22 -4.50
C ILE A 121 -6.24 12.66 -4.47
N GLY A 122 -7.52 12.86 -4.14
CA GLY A 122 -8.11 14.20 -4.02
C GLY A 122 -7.39 15.06 -2.98
N LEU A 123 -7.11 14.50 -1.79
CA LEU A 123 -6.36 15.20 -0.73
C LEU A 123 -4.91 15.47 -1.13
N VAL A 124 -4.27 14.52 -1.82
CA VAL A 124 -2.90 14.70 -2.32
C VAL A 124 -2.85 15.86 -3.33
N LEU A 125 -3.78 15.89 -4.29
CA LEU A 125 -3.84 16.95 -5.30
C LEU A 125 -4.15 18.33 -4.70
N GLN A 126 -4.98 18.38 -3.64
CA GLN A 126 -5.22 19.62 -2.87
C GLN A 126 -3.95 20.11 -2.17
N ARG A 127 -3.22 19.22 -1.49
CA ARG A 127 -1.96 19.55 -0.79
C ARG A 127 -0.88 20.05 -1.75
N LEU A 128 -0.88 19.54 -2.99
CA LEU A 128 0.01 20.00 -4.06
C LEU A 128 -0.44 21.32 -4.71
N GLY A 129 -1.60 21.86 -4.33
CA GLY A 129 -2.17 23.08 -4.90
C GLY A 129 -2.71 22.93 -6.33
N TYR A 130 -2.89 21.70 -6.82
CA TYR A 130 -3.39 21.45 -8.19
C TYR A 130 -4.89 21.59 -8.32
N VAL A 131 -5.63 21.36 -7.23
CA VAL A 131 -7.09 21.52 -7.18
C VAL A 131 -7.51 22.17 -5.87
N THR A 132 -8.65 22.84 -5.88
CA THR A 132 -9.27 23.41 -4.67
C THR A 132 -10.19 22.39 -3.99
N GLU A 133 -10.52 22.63 -2.72
CA GLU A 133 -11.50 21.83 -1.98
C GLU A 133 -12.86 21.81 -2.71
N GLU A 134 -13.30 22.96 -3.20
CA GLU A 134 -14.57 23.09 -3.93
C GLU A 134 -14.58 22.28 -5.24
N GLN A 135 -13.47 22.24 -5.98
CA GLN A 135 -13.35 21.44 -7.21
C GLN A 135 -13.42 19.95 -6.90
N VAL A 136 -12.76 19.49 -5.83
CA VAL A 136 -12.83 18.10 -5.37
C VAL A 136 -14.26 17.76 -4.97
N ARG A 137 -14.91 18.59 -4.15
CA ARG A 137 -16.30 18.38 -3.71
C ARG A 137 -17.26 18.25 -4.90
N LYS A 138 -17.17 19.16 -5.87
CA LYS A 138 -18.03 19.12 -7.08
C LYS A 138 -17.92 17.81 -7.84
N VAL A 139 -16.71 17.26 -7.96
CA VAL A 139 -16.52 15.95 -8.59
C VAL A 139 -17.02 14.84 -7.67
N GLU A 140 -16.78 14.88 -6.37
CA GLU A 140 -17.26 13.83 -5.44
C GLU A 140 -18.80 13.73 -5.40
N GLU A 141 -19.51 14.85 -5.46
CA GLU A 141 -20.98 14.93 -5.42
C GLU A 141 -21.67 14.25 -6.60
N HIS A 142 -20.98 14.12 -7.73
CA HIS A 142 -21.51 13.42 -8.90
C HIS A 142 -21.05 11.95 -8.85
N PRO A 143 -21.93 10.98 -8.61
CA PRO A 143 -21.54 9.58 -8.63
C PRO A 143 -21.23 9.16 -10.08
N ASP A 144 -20.00 8.72 -10.30
CA ASP A 144 -19.51 8.25 -11.60
C ASP A 144 -18.55 7.07 -11.36
N PRO A 145 -18.70 5.95 -12.09
CA PRO A 145 -17.88 4.76 -11.90
C PRO A 145 -16.41 4.94 -12.33
N ARG A 146 -16.09 5.98 -13.11
CA ARG A 146 -14.72 6.31 -13.55
C ARG A 146 -13.83 6.72 -12.37
N ARG A 147 -12.52 6.62 -12.56
CA ARG A 147 -11.52 6.96 -11.54
C ARG A 147 -11.58 8.45 -11.18
N PHE A 148 -11.53 8.78 -9.90
CA PHE A 148 -11.66 10.15 -9.41
C PHE A 148 -10.70 11.14 -10.08
N GLY A 149 -9.42 10.81 -10.18
CA GLY A 149 -8.43 11.67 -10.84
C GLY A 149 -8.69 11.91 -12.34
N VAL A 150 -9.23 10.90 -13.05
CA VAL A 150 -9.65 11.05 -14.46
C VAL A 150 -10.81 12.02 -14.56
N ARG A 151 -11.74 11.99 -13.60
CA ARG A 151 -12.90 12.89 -13.58
C ARG A 151 -12.51 14.34 -13.32
N LEU A 152 -11.56 14.58 -12.40
CA LEU A 152 -11.00 15.92 -12.16
C LEU A 152 -10.33 16.49 -13.42
N ARG A 153 -9.57 15.64 -14.14
CA ARG A 153 -8.94 16.00 -15.42
C ARG A 153 -9.99 16.32 -16.49
N ASP A 154 -10.98 15.45 -16.67
CA ASP A 154 -12.02 15.62 -17.69
C ASP A 154 -12.90 16.84 -17.41
N ALA A 155 -13.05 17.24 -16.14
CA ALA A 155 -13.71 18.49 -15.72
C ALA A 155 -12.84 19.74 -15.95
N GLY A 156 -11.61 19.59 -16.45
CA GLY A 156 -10.69 20.70 -16.73
C GLY A 156 -9.99 21.28 -15.49
N TYR A 157 -10.08 20.63 -14.33
CA TYR A 157 -9.47 21.14 -13.09
C TYR A 157 -7.98 20.84 -12.97
N LEU A 158 -7.47 19.85 -13.70
CA LEU A 158 -6.05 19.51 -13.70
C LEU A 158 -5.60 18.91 -15.03
N THR A 159 -4.33 19.10 -15.35
CA THR A 159 -3.68 18.54 -16.54
C THR A 159 -3.30 17.07 -16.34
N HIS A 160 -3.03 16.35 -17.43
CA HIS A 160 -2.47 15.00 -17.35
C HIS A 160 -1.19 14.94 -16.53
N ARG A 161 -0.28 15.90 -16.72
CA ARG A 161 0.98 15.96 -15.98
C ARG A 161 0.74 16.08 -14.47
N GLN A 162 -0.10 17.03 -14.06
CA GLN A 162 -0.45 17.21 -12.64
C GLN A 162 -1.11 15.97 -12.03
N LEU A 163 -1.94 15.24 -12.80
CA LEU A 163 -2.49 13.96 -12.34
C LEU A 163 -1.39 12.95 -12.06
N TRP A 164 -0.42 12.81 -12.98
CA TRP A 164 0.68 11.87 -12.82
C TRP A 164 1.60 12.23 -11.65
N ASP A 165 1.92 13.51 -11.49
CA ASP A 165 2.70 14.02 -10.36
C ASP A 165 1.98 13.70 -9.04
N GLY A 166 0.67 13.98 -8.96
CA GLY A 166 -0.14 13.64 -7.80
C GLY A 166 -0.23 12.15 -7.52
N LEU A 167 -0.36 11.31 -8.56
CA LEU A 167 -0.39 9.85 -8.40
C LEU A 167 0.96 9.32 -7.91
N ARG A 168 2.09 9.82 -8.42
CA ARG A 168 3.43 9.45 -7.93
C ARG A 168 3.54 9.76 -6.44
N VAL A 169 3.20 11.00 -6.04
CA VAL A 169 3.24 11.42 -4.62
C VAL A 169 2.31 10.54 -3.77
N GLN A 170 1.10 10.24 -4.25
CA GLN A 170 0.18 9.37 -3.55
C GLN A 170 0.77 7.98 -3.32
N VAL A 171 1.39 7.38 -4.33
CA VAL A 171 2.03 6.07 -4.22
C VAL A 171 3.18 6.09 -3.22
N CYS A 172 4.05 7.11 -3.30
CA CYS A 172 5.14 7.26 -2.34
C CYS A 172 4.64 7.47 -0.90
N ASN A 173 3.50 8.14 -0.71
CA ASN A 173 2.92 8.33 0.63
C ASN A 173 2.32 7.03 1.16
N ILE A 174 1.58 6.29 0.32
CA ILE A 174 0.98 5.01 0.72
C ILE A 174 2.07 4.00 1.13
N CYS A 175 3.16 3.94 0.37
CA CYS A 175 4.27 3.03 0.66
C CYS A 175 5.07 3.50 1.88
N GLY A 176 5.39 4.81 1.97
CA GLY A 176 6.10 5.38 3.12
C GLY A 176 5.37 5.14 4.44
N SER A 177 4.05 5.34 4.47
CA SER A 177 3.25 5.11 5.68
C SER A 177 3.18 3.64 6.12
N LEU A 178 3.70 2.68 5.35
CA LEU A 178 3.72 1.28 5.79
C LEU A 178 4.58 1.08 7.03
N VAL A 179 5.59 1.93 7.24
CA VAL A 179 6.44 1.90 8.44
C VAL A 179 5.66 2.24 9.72
N ASP A 180 4.53 2.94 9.61
CA ASP A 180 3.67 3.25 10.74
C ASP A 180 2.85 2.05 11.24
N PHE A 181 2.86 0.92 10.53
CA PHE A 181 2.14 -0.28 10.93
C PHE A 181 3.03 -1.22 11.74
N PRO A 182 2.78 -1.36 13.06
CA PRO A 182 3.63 -2.18 13.92
C PRO A 182 3.50 -3.66 13.60
N VAL A 183 2.30 -4.10 13.22
CA VAL A 183 2.01 -5.50 12.88
C VAL A 183 0.83 -5.62 11.92
N GLY A 184 0.84 -6.65 11.10
CA GLY A 184 -0.28 -6.96 10.20
C GLY A 184 -0.15 -8.32 9.51
N MET A 185 -1.02 -8.52 8.53
CA MET A 185 -1.00 -9.68 7.63
C MET A 185 -0.70 -9.21 6.21
N PHE A 186 -0.02 -10.04 5.44
CA PHE A 186 0.20 -9.78 4.02
C PHE A 186 -0.02 -11.03 3.19
N PHE A 187 -0.32 -10.82 1.92
CA PHE A 187 -0.25 -11.85 0.90
C PHE A 187 0.18 -11.24 -0.43
N PHE A 188 0.81 -12.06 -1.27
CA PHE A 188 1.22 -11.67 -2.61
C PHE A 188 0.47 -12.47 -3.67
N LEU A 189 -0.18 -11.74 -4.56
CA LEU A 189 -0.90 -12.27 -5.71
C LEU A 189 -0.02 -12.12 -6.96
N PRO A 190 0.67 -13.18 -7.41
CA PRO A 190 1.55 -13.11 -8.57
C PRO A 190 0.75 -12.86 -9.85
N ASN A 191 1.37 -12.17 -10.81
CA ASN A 191 0.85 -11.88 -12.15
C ASN A 191 -0.42 -11.02 -12.19
N ALA A 192 -0.92 -10.56 -11.05
CA ALA A 192 -2.01 -9.59 -10.96
C ALA A 192 -1.47 -8.16 -11.14
N VAL A 193 -1.06 -7.81 -12.36
CA VAL A 193 -0.53 -6.47 -12.66
C VAL A 193 -1.66 -5.57 -13.20
N PRO A 194 -1.74 -4.29 -12.81
CA PRO A 194 -2.71 -3.37 -13.41
C PRO A 194 -2.44 -3.21 -14.91
N GLY A 195 -3.47 -3.01 -15.72
CA GLY A 195 -3.29 -2.74 -17.15
C GLY A 195 -2.40 -1.52 -17.43
N ASP A 196 -1.84 -1.42 -18.64
CA ASP A 196 -0.68 -0.56 -18.98
C ASP A 196 -0.77 0.93 -18.61
N SER A 197 -1.98 1.45 -18.42
CA SER A 197 -2.28 2.79 -17.88
C SER A 197 -1.69 3.14 -16.50
N PHE A 198 -0.87 2.28 -15.89
CA PHE A 198 -0.16 2.53 -14.63
C PHE A 198 1.36 2.52 -14.76
N ASN A 199 1.92 2.30 -15.96
CA ASN A 199 3.37 2.28 -16.16
C ASN A 199 3.97 3.69 -16.37
N HIS A 200 3.27 4.75 -15.94
CA HIS A 200 3.72 6.13 -16.17
C HIS A 200 4.86 6.57 -15.26
N PHE A 201 5.05 5.88 -14.14
CA PHE A 201 6.21 6.01 -13.29
C PHE A 201 6.61 4.63 -12.75
N ARG A 202 7.88 4.52 -12.39
CA ARG A 202 8.46 3.39 -11.69
C ARG A 202 9.13 3.95 -10.46
N ILE A 203 8.81 3.39 -9.31
CA ILE A 203 9.43 3.73 -8.03
C ILE A 203 10.20 2.49 -7.61
N GLU A 204 11.50 2.65 -7.40
CA GLU A 204 12.32 1.56 -6.91
C GLU A 204 12.00 1.32 -5.42
N PRO A 205 11.81 0.08 -4.97
CA PRO A 205 11.52 -0.19 -3.57
C PRO A 205 12.53 0.42 -2.60
N THR A 206 13.81 0.50 -3.00
CA THR A 206 14.88 1.16 -2.25
C THR A 206 14.61 2.64 -1.99
N GLU A 207 14.04 3.37 -2.95
CA GLU A 207 13.61 4.77 -2.75
C GLU A 207 12.59 4.88 -1.61
N MET A 208 11.68 3.91 -1.52
CA MET A 208 10.67 3.87 -0.45
C MET A 208 11.27 3.50 0.91
N LEU A 209 12.28 2.63 0.94
CA LEU A 209 13.01 2.31 2.18
C LEU A 209 13.67 3.56 2.75
N PHE A 210 14.44 4.28 1.93
CA PHE A 210 15.10 5.52 2.36
C PHE A 210 14.08 6.57 2.80
N LYS A 211 13.00 6.73 2.05
CA LYS A 211 11.92 7.64 2.42
C LYS A 211 11.30 7.27 3.77
N GLY A 212 11.01 5.99 4.00
CA GLY A 212 10.47 5.51 5.27
C GLY A 212 11.41 5.76 6.45
N MET A 213 12.72 5.58 6.25
CA MET A 213 13.74 5.90 7.27
C MET A 213 13.73 7.40 7.62
N ILE A 214 13.67 8.28 6.62
CA ILE A 214 13.62 9.74 6.83
C ILE A 214 12.33 10.14 7.56
N GLU A 215 11.17 9.62 7.15
CA GLU A 215 9.89 9.93 7.78
C GLU A 215 9.83 9.44 9.24
N MET A 216 10.41 8.27 9.52
CA MET A 216 10.51 7.73 10.87
C MET A 216 11.45 8.56 11.75
N ASP A 217 12.60 8.99 11.24
CA ASP A 217 13.52 9.89 11.95
C ASP A 217 12.87 11.24 12.26
N GLU A 218 12.22 11.87 11.28
CA GLU A 218 11.49 13.12 11.48
C GLU A 218 10.41 12.99 12.56
N LYS A 219 9.70 11.87 12.57
CA LYS A 219 8.66 11.59 13.56
C LYS A 219 9.25 11.39 14.95
N ASN A 220 10.34 10.63 15.07
CA ASN A 220 11.04 10.44 16.34
C ASN A 220 11.51 11.79 16.91
N ARG A 221 12.09 12.65 16.07
CA ARG A 221 12.50 14.00 16.44
C ARG A 221 11.33 14.87 16.91
N ARG A 222 10.18 14.83 16.22
CA ARG A 222 8.95 15.56 16.62
C ARG A 222 8.36 15.07 17.94
N LEU A 223 8.49 13.77 18.23
CA LEU A 223 7.99 13.15 19.46
C LEU A 223 8.96 13.28 20.64
N GLY A 224 10.13 13.90 20.46
CA GLY A 224 11.16 14.01 21.49
C GLY A 224 11.74 12.65 21.88
N VAL A 225 11.67 11.67 20.98
CA VAL A 225 12.37 10.39 21.15
C VAL A 225 13.83 10.67 20.86
N ASP A 226 14.67 10.52 21.89
CA ASP A 226 16.11 10.70 21.81
C ASP A 226 16.73 9.54 21.02
N VAL A 227 16.82 9.70 19.69
CA VAL A 227 17.40 8.71 18.77
C VAL A 227 18.93 8.64 18.88
N THR A 228 19.58 9.67 19.46
CA THR A 228 21.02 9.70 19.72
C THR A 228 21.49 8.68 20.78
N ALA A 229 20.56 7.96 21.43
CA ALA A 229 20.88 6.82 22.29
C ALA A 229 20.99 5.47 21.55
N MET A 230 20.69 5.39 20.24
CA MET A 230 20.88 4.20 19.40
C MET A 230 21.88 4.51 18.28
N ASP A 231 23.16 4.30 18.58
CA ASP A 231 24.33 4.30 17.69
C ASP A 231 24.38 5.48 16.67
N ASP A 232 25.16 6.51 17.04
CA ASP A 232 25.33 7.81 16.38
C ASP A 232 25.91 7.79 14.94
N ARG A 233 25.99 6.63 14.29
CA ARG A 233 26.51 6.52 12.93
C ARG A 233 25.43 6.89 11.92
N SER A 234 25.72 7.89 11.09
CA SER A 234 24.87 8.29 9.96
C SER A 234 24.56 7.08 9.07
N PRO A 235 23.35 6.96 8.47
CA PRO A 235 23.05 5.88 7.53
C PRO A 235 24.08 5.76 6.38
N MET A 236 24.73 6.85 6.00
CA MET A 236 25.83 6.86 5.02
C MET A 236 27.16 6.33 5.58
N GLU A 237 27.42 6.49 6.88
CA GLU A 237 28.59 5.92 7.57
C GLU A 237 28.42 4.42 7.79
N VAL A 238 27.20 3.96 8.09
CA VAL A 238 26.88 2.53 8.16
C VAL A 238 27.04 1.87 6.79
N LEU A 239 26.58 2.51 5.70
CA LEU A 239 26.79 2.02 4.34
C LEU A 239 28.27 1.99 3.93
N SER A 240 29.04 3.01 4.31
CA SER A 240 30.48 3.06 4.03
C SER A 240 31.27 2.00 4.81
N ALA A 241 30.93 1.77 6.08
CA ALA A 241 31.54 0.72 6.90
C ALA A 241 31.19 -0.70 6.41
N MET A 242 30.02 -0.89 5.81
CA MET A 242 29.61 -2.16 5.22
C MET A 242 30.30 -2.44 3.87
N GLU A 243 30.81 -1.43 3.16
CA GLU A 243 31.60 -1.61 1.93
C GLU A 243 33.07 -1.97 2.19
N GLU A 244 33.62 -1.61 3.36
CA GLU A 244 34.99 -1.96 3.78
C GLU A 244 35.14 -3.43 4.19
N ASP A 245 34.08 -4.07 4.71
CA ASP A 245 34.10 -5.47 5.20
C ASP A 245 34.02 -6.55 4.09
N TRP A 246 33.92 -6.17 2.81
CA TRP A 246 33.94 -7.10 1.66
C TRP A 246 35.28 -7.13 0.90
N GLY A 247 36.33 -6.56 1.48
CA GLY A 247 37.67 -6.53 0.92
C GLY A 247 38.67 -7.37 1.71
N ASP A 248 38.52 -8.70 1.69
CA ASP A 248 39.61 -9.69 1.81
C ASP A 248 39.18 -11.05 1.24
#